data_AF-A0A7W1VXD3-F1
#
_entry.id   AF-A0A7W1VXD3-F1
#
_cell.length_a   1.000
_cell.length_b   1.000
_cell.length_c   1.000
_cell.angle_alpha   90.00
_cell.angle_beta   90.00
_cell.angle_gamma   90.00
#
_symmetry.space_group_name_H-M   'P 1'
#
loop_
_entity.id
_entity.type
_entity.pdbx_description
1 polymer ?
#
loop_
_entity_poly.entity_id
_entity_poly.type
_entity_poly.pdbx_seq_one_letter_code
_entity_poly.pdbx_strand_id
1 'polypeptide(L)'
;MVPYSKRHLKVLLSHIVPADWEQYAIGSSKPLYGEVKGARSLLQFQNLPEYSLYFLRLSASKNEKLIFVRDRSVFFLTVQLTNTLHFTMPEMHPLSLHEWAFNFFYTPDFSLEVDMKSDSFYETFFLMVPEAFLLYFSKQSALIRTFHQKTKDKKPRGLLPFSKVCSPEIIRSIVHVQQHGMQDLTMQFAENMLSDIFELSVSLPFTKIQYDDDVIERLYGLKAFLQNNPENGLSRSDMMQRFQLTATQFNHGFSSLYNLTPFAFLKYVRKQGQL
;
A
#
# COMPACT_ATOMS: atom_id res chain seq x y z
N MET A 1 -6.50 -15.88 1.77
CA MET A 1 -7.16 -14.62 2.20
C MET A 1 -8.53 -14.64 1.57
N VAL A 2 -9.59 -14.50 2.36
CA VAL A 2 -10.98 -14.57 1.88
C VAL A 2 -11.70 -13.28 2.29
N PRO A 3 -12.28 -12.50 1.37
CA PRO A 3 -13.07 -11.33 1.72
C PRO A 3 -14.50 -11.66 2.18
N TYR A 4 -15.06 -10.81 3.04
CA TYR A 4 -16.43 -10.78 3.54
C TYR A 4 -16.96 -9.34 3.47
N SER A 5 -18.27 -9.13 3.43
CA SER A 5 -18.87 -7.78 3.60
C SER A 5 -19.47 -7.60 4.98
N LYS A 6 -19.74 -6.34 5.39
CA LYS A 6 -20.36 -5.95 6.68
C LYS A 6 -21.67 -6.69 7.05
N ARG A 7 -22.39 -7.26 6.07
CA ARG A 7 -23.54 -8.16 6.33
C ARG A 7 -23.14 -9.64 6.51
N HIS A 8 -21.86 -9.92 6.77
CA HIS A 8 -21.27 -11.26 6.85
C HIS A 8 -21.48 -12.13 5.59
N LEU A 9 -21.76 -11.52 4.44
CA LEU A 9 -21.79 -12.27 3.18
C LEU A 9 -20.35 -12.56 2.78
N LYS A 10 -19.97 -13.84 2.81
CA LYS A 10 -18.74 -14.36 2.22
C LYS A 10 -18.69 -13.91 0.75
N VAL A 11 -17.67 -13.15 0.39
CA VAL A 11 -17.45 -12.82 -1.03
C VAL A 11 -16.97 -14.11 -1.68
N LEU A 12 -17.77 -14.65 -2.58
CA LEU A 12 -17.35 -15.78 -3.40
C LEU A 12 -16.23 -15.30 -4.32
N LEU A 13 -15.07 -15.92 -4.20
CA LEU A 13 -13.93 -15.63 -5.06
C LEU A 13 -13.97 -16.53 -6.29
N SER A 14 -13.70 -15.93 -7.45
CA SER A 14 -13.61 -16.60 -8.75
C SER A 14 -12.24 -16.37 -9.36
N HIS A 15 -11.73 -17.36 -10.09
CA HIS A 15 -10.55 -17.19 -10.93
C HIS A 15 -10.86 -16.48 -12.26
N ILE A 16 -12.15 -16.29 -12.58
CA ILE A 16 -12.59 -15.56 -13.76
C ILE A 16 -12.61 -14.07 -13.42
N VAL A 17 -11.79 -13.29 -14.13
CA VAL A 17 -11.72 -11.84 -14.01
C VAL A 17 -12.62 -11.22 -15.08
N PRO A 18 -13.52 -10.28 -14.73
CA PRO A 18 -14.31 -9.55 -15.72
C PRO A 18 -13.44 -8.72 -16.68
N ALA A 19 -13.90 -8.55 -17.93
CA ALA A 19 -13.14 -7.86 -18.98
C ALA A 19 -12.72 -6.42 -18.61
N ASP A 20 -13.57 -5.67 -17.90
CA ASP A 20 -13.26 -4.31 -17.41
C ASP A 20 -12.18 -4.28 -16.31
N TRP A 21 -11.82 -5.45 -15.75
CA TRP A 21 -10.77 -5.64 -14.76
C TRP A 21 -9.52 -6.36 -15.30
N GLU A 22 -9.56 -6.89 -16.53
CA GLU A 22 -8.42 -7.58 -17.14
C GLU A 22 -7.21 -6.65 -17.35
N GLN A 23 -7.46 -5.35 -17.59
CA GLN A 23 -6.40 -4.32 -17.67
C GLN A 23 -5.54 -4.21 -16.40
N TYR A 24 -6.01 -4.74 -15.28
CA TYR A 24 -5.27 -4.77 -14.02
C TYR A 24 -4.54 -6.10 -13.77
N ALA A 25 -4.61 -7.05 -14.71
CA ALA A 25 -3.95 -8.34 -14.58
C ALA A 25 -2.42 -8.17 -14.52
N ILE A 26 -1.77 -8.88 -13.62
CA ILE A 26 -0.32 -8.94 -13.45
C ILE A 26 0.14 -10.29 -13.99
N GLY A 27 1.10 -10.26 -14.91
CA GLY A 27 1.66 -11.46 -15.53
C GLY A 27 2.14 -12.48 -14.49
N SER A 28 1.89 -13.77 -14.75
CA SER A 28 2.32 -14.89 -13.90
C SER A 28 1.71 -14.91 -12.48
N SER A 29 0.72 -14.08 -12.21
CA SER A 29 -0.05 -14.09 -10.96
C SER A 29 -1.29 -14.99 -11.03
N LYS A 30 -1.78 -15.44 -9.87
CA LYS A 30 -3.09 -16.11 -9.76
C LYS A 30 -4.15 -15.10 -9.34
N PRO A 31 -5.15 -14.79 -10.19
CA PRO A 31 -6.20 -13.86 -9.83
C PRO A 31 -7.30 -14.54 -9.01
N LEU A 32 -7.86 -13.78 -8.08
CA LEU A 32 -9.08 -14.07 -7.35
C LEU A 32 -9.94 -12.80 -7.36
N TYR A 33 -10.96 -12.78 -8.20
CA TYR A 33 -11.94 -11.72 -8.29
C TYR A 33 -13.12 -12.01 -7.35
N GLY A 34 -13.66 -10.97 -6.73
CA GLY A 34 -14.85 -11.05 -5.90
C GLY A 34 -15.70 -9.80 -6.04
N GLU A 35 -17.02 -9.94 -6.01
CA GLU A 35 -17.95 -8.84 -6.12
C GLU A 35 -19.10 -9.01 -5.13
N VAL A 36 -19.44 -7.93 -4.43
CA VAL A 36 -20.57 -7.90 -3.49
C VAL A 36 -21.16 -6.50 -3.42
N LYS A 37 -22.45 -6.38 -3.76
CA LYS A 37 -23.24 -5.15 -3.51
C LYS A 37 -22.58 -3.84 -3.99
N GLY A 38 -21.95 -3.85 -5.16
CA GLY A 38 -21.28 -2.66 -5.72
C GLY A 38 -19.85 -2.46 -5.23
N ALA A 39 -19.32 -3.34 -4.38
CA ALA A 39 -17.91 -3.47 -4.10
C ALA A 39 -17.29 -4.58 -4.94
N ARG A 40 -16.10 -4.34 -5.49
CA ARG A 40 -15.32 -5.29 -6.27
C ARG A 40 -13.92 -5.40 -5.71
N SER A 41 -13.36 -6.59 -5.74
CA SER A 41 -12.01 -6.87 -5.29
C SER A 41 -11.31 -7.78 -6.28
N LEU A 42 -10.06 -7.47 -6.63
CA LEU A 42 -9.18 -8.33 -7.39
C LEU A 42 -7.90 -8.56 -6.57
N LEU A 43 -7.75 -9.77 -6.04
CA LEU A 43 -6.56 -10.22 -5.36
C LEU A 43 -5.70 -11.02 -6.34
N GLN A 44 -4.47 -10.58 -6.56
CA GLN A 44 -3.51 -11.25 -7.43
C GLN A 44 -2.28 -11.61 -6.65
N PHE A 45 -1.86 -12.87 -6.72
CA PHE A 45 -0.81 -13.36 -5.82
C PHE A 45 0.10 -14.40 -6.46
N GLN A 46 1.28 -14.50 -5.88
CA GLN A 46 2.22 -15.60 -6.08
C GLN A 46 2.68 -16.06 -4.70
N ASN A 47 2.54 -17.37 -4.45
CA ASN A 47 3.08 -17.98 -3.25
C ASN A 47 4.38 -18.68 -3.64
N LEU A 48 5.49 -18.24 -3.05
CA LEU A 48 6.78 -18.89 -3.10
C LEU A 48 6.99 -19.68 -1.79
N PRO A 49 7.92 -20.65 -1.75
CA PRO A 49 8.19 -21.41 -0.52
C PRO A 49 8.56 -20.50 0.66
N GLU A 50 9.27 -19.41 0.39
CA GLU A 50 9.87 -18.53 1.39
C GLU A 50 9.00 -17.31 1.73
N TYR A 51 8.11 -16.89 0.84
CA TYR A 51 7.23 -15.73 1.06
C TYR A 51 6.01 -15.76 0.15
N SER A 52 5.07 -14.86 0.37
CA SER A 52 3.91 -14.70 -0.51
C SER A 52 3.66 -13.24 -0.81
N LEU A 53 3.46 -12.92 -2.08
CA LEU A 53 3.21 -11.58 -2.56
C LEU A 53 1.75 -11.45 -2.99
N TYR A 54 1.13 -10.31 -2.67
CA TYR A 54 -0.24 -10.00 -3.06
C TYR A 54 -0.35 -8.56 -3.57
N PHE A 55 -1.10 -8.38 -4.65
CA PHE A 55 -1.68 -7.10 -5.03
C PHE A 55 -3.18 -7.19 -4.82
N LEU A 56 -3.71 -6.27 -4.03
CA LEU A 56 -5.14 -6.14 -3.78
C LEU A 56 -5.63 -4.85 -4.44
N ARG A 57 -6.57 -4.99 -5.37
CA ARG A 57 -7.29 -3.87 -5.94
C ARG A 57 -8.73 -3.90 -5.47
N LEU A 58 -9.24 -2.77 -5.02
CA LEU A 58 -10.60 -2.62 -4.53
C LEU A 58 -11.28 -1.46 -5.26
N SER A 59 -12.56 -1.63 -5.57
CA SER A 59 -13.41 -0.49 -5.95
C SER A 59 -14.77 -0.61 -5.29
N ALA A 60 -15.42 0.52 -5.09
CA ALA A 60 -16.78 0.55 -4.57
C ALA A 60 -17.61 1.65 -5.24
N SER A 61 -18.81 1.31 -5.70
CA SER A 61 -19.76 2.29 -6.27
C SER A 61 -20.56 3.04 -5.20
N LYS A 62 -20.34 2.72 -3.92
CA LYS A 62 -20.94 3.35 -2.74
C LYS A 62 -20.07 3.02 -1.52
N ASN A 63 -20.29 3.72 -0.41
CA ASN A 63 -19.58 3.42 0.82
C ASN A 63 -19.84 1.97 1.27
N GLU A 64 -18.79 1.18 1.41
CA GLU A 64 -18.87 -0.25 1.77
C GLU A 64 -17.71 -0.65 2.67
N LYS A 65 -17.86 -1.79 3.34
CA LYS A 65 -16.77 -2.42 4.09
C LYS A 65 -16.52 -3.84 3.62
N LEU A 66 -15.25 -4.19 3.47
CA LEU A 66 -14.79 -5.55 3.20
C LEU A 66 -13.90 -6.04 4.34
N ILE A 67 -14.04 -7.29 4.73
CA ILE A 67 -13.25 -7.94 5.78
C ILE A 67 -12.45 -9.07 5.14
N PHE A 68 -11.13 -9.01 5.18
CA PHE A 68 -10.25 -10.06 4.67
C PHE A 68 -9.77 -10.93 5.82
N VAL A 69 -10.07 -12.22 5.79
CA VAL A 69 -9.63 -13.16 6.82
C VAL A 69 -8.66 -14.23 6.31
N ARG A 70 -7.82 -14.74 7.21
CA ARG A 70 -6.95 -15.90 6.98
C ARG A 70 -6.59 -16.54 8.32
N ASP A 71 -6.82 -17.86 8.41
CA ASP A 71 -6.71 -18.66 9.64
C ASP A 71 -5.25 -19.08 9.94
N ARG A 72 -4.32 -18.12 9.92
CA ARG A 72 -2.95 -18.33 10.38
C ARG A 72 -2.27 -17.02 10.73
N SER A 73 -1.34 -17.11 11.68
CA SER A 73 -0.47 -16.00 12.02
C SER A 73 0.35 -15.56 10.83
N VAL A 74 0.51 -14.25 10.67
CA VAL A 74 1.23 -13.68 9.53
C VAL A 74 1.99 -12.45 9.94
N PHE A 75 3.23 -12.37 9.43
CA PHE A 75 3.99 -11.15 9.35
C PHE A 75 3.87 -10.60 7.94
N PHE A 76 3.50 -9.34 7.81
CA PHE A 76 3.30 -8.76 6.50
C PHE A 76 3.69 -7.29 6.45
N LEU A 77 4.41 -6.94 5.38
CA LEU A 77 4.51 -5.57 4.91
C LEU A 77 3.21 -5.25 4.15
N THR A 78 2.67 -4.07 4.38
CA THR A 78 1.65 -3.46 3.53
C THR A 78 2.17 -2.13 2.99
N VAL A 79 1.95 -1.87 1.70
CA VAL A 79 2.26 -0.60 1.04
C VAL A 79 1.03 -0.16 0.26
N GLN A 80 0.54 1.04 0.52
CA GLN A 80 -0.58 1.59 -0.25
C GLN A 80 -0.07 2.24 -1.55
N LEU A 81 -0.70 1.91 -2.67
CA LEU A 81 -0.29 2.38 -4.00
C LEU A 81 -1.26 3.40 -4.60
N THR A 82 -2.54 3.39 -4.21
CA THR A 82 -3.53 4.35 -4.74
C THR A 82 -4.56 4.73 -3.68
N ASN A 83 -4.77 6.04 -3.47
CA ASN A 83 -5.69 6.60 -2.47
C ASN A 83 -5.37 6.19 -1.01
N THR A 84 -6.10 6.75 -0.04
CA THR A 84 -5.93 6.40 1.38
C THR A 84 -6.77 5.18 1.74
N LEU A 85 -6.12 4.10 2.17
CA LEU A 85 -6.80 2.94 2.72
C LEU A 85 -7.02 3.12 4.23
N HIS A 86 -8.28 3.17 4.65
CA HIS A 86 -8.63 3.11 6.06
C HIS A 86 -8.96 1.66 6.42
N PHE A 87 -8.33 1.14 7.46
CA PHE A 87 -8.58 -0.23 7.88
C PHE A 87 -8.49 -0.41 9.40
N THR A 88 -9.15 -1.45 9.88
CA THR A 88 -9.14 -1.88 11.27
C THR A 88 -8.71 -3.35 11.35
N MET A 89 -7.87 -3.66 12.32
CA MET A 89 -7.56 -5.03 12.73
C MET A 89 -8.04 -5.22 14.17
N PRO A 90 -8.44 -6.44 14.58
CA PRO A 90 -8.79 -6.73 15.97
C PRO A 90 -7.71 -6.22 16.94
N GLU A 91 -8.13 -5.67 18.08
CA GLU A 91 -7.24 -5.16 19.14
C GLU A 91 -6.26 -4.03 18.73
N MET A 92 -6.41 -3.48 17.53
CA MET A 92 -5.64 -2.31 17.08
C MET A 92 -6.56 -1.11 16.88
N HIS A 93 -6.02 0.09 17.11
CA HIS A 93 -6.71 1.32 16.72
C HIS A 93 -6.89 1.36 15.20
N PRO A 94 -7.93 2.04 14.69
CA PRO A 94 -8.08 2.28 13.26
C PRO A 94 -6.82 2.92 12.67
N LEU A 95 -6.41 2.41 11.52
CA LEU A 95 -5.21 2.84 10.81
C LEU A 95 -5.59 3.46 9.47
N SER A 96 -4.77 4.42 9.05
CA SER A 96 -4.86 5.04 7.73
C SER A 96 -3.51 4.87 7.04
N LEU A 97 -3.56 4.32 5.83
CA LEU A 97 -2.41 4.13 4.97
C LEU A 97 -2.63 5.01 3.75
N HIS A 98 -2.03 6.20 3.77
CA HIS A 98 -2.04 7.11 2.62
C HIS A 98 -1.25 6.51 1.46
N GLU A 99 -1.45 7.02 0.25
CA GLU A 99 -0.64 6.61 -0.90
C GLU A 99 0.87 6.67 -0.59
N TRP A 100 1.61 5.63 -1.01
CA TRP A 100 3.02 5.35 -0.73
C TRP A 100 3.35 5.10 0.74
N ALA A 101 2.38 5.13 1.63
CA ALA A 101 2.61 4.78 3.01
C ALA A 101 2.73 3.27 3.18
N PHE A 102 3.59 2.86 4.10
CA PHE A 102 3.82 1.49 4.49
C PHE A 102 3.82 1.32 6.01
N ASN A 103 3.56 0.10 6.44
CA ASN A 103 3.91 -0.39 7.77
C ASN A 103 4.09 -1.91 7.71
N PHE A 104 4.78 -2.46 8.70
CA PHE A 104 4.97 -3.89 8.85
C PHE A 104 4.17 -4.37 10.05
N PHE A 105 3.39 -5.43 9.88
CA PHE A 105 2.46 -5.90 10.90
C PHE A 105 2.71 -7.36 11.24
N TYR A 106 2.30 -7.72 12.46
CA TYR A 106 2.04 -9.07 12.89
C TYR A 106 0.58 -9.18 13.31
N THR A 107 -0.07 -10.25 12.89
CA THR A 107 -1.37 -10.65 13.44
C THR A 107 -1.41 -12.17 13.63
N PRO A 108 -1.85 -12.66 14.81
CA PRO A 108 -2.05 -14.09 15.07
C PRO A 108 -3.19 -14.68 14.23
N ASP A 109 -4.26 -13.90 14.05
CA ASP A 109 -5.44 -14.24 13.26
C ASP A 109 -5.69 -13.08 12.30
N PHE A 110 -5.32 -13.26 11.02
CA PHE A 110 -5.44 -12.19 10.06
C PHE A 110 -6.91 -11.90 9.80
N SER A 111 -7.35 -10.71 10.23
CA SER A 111 -8.66 -10.14 9.96
C SER A 111 -8.47 -8.64 9.73
N LEU A 112 -8.72 -8.20 8.50
CA LEU A 112 -8.53 -6.83 8.05
C LEU A 112 -9.85 -6.29 7.53
N GLU A 113 -10.50 -5.41 8.30
CA GLU A 113 -11.68 -4.68 7.84
C GLU A 113 -11.23 -3.40 7.13
N VAL A 114 -11.59 -3.24 5.86
CA VAL A 114 -11.29 -2.09 5.02
C VAL A 114 -12.55 -1.26 4.80
N ASP A 115 -12.43 0.04 5.02
CA ASP A 115 -13.44 1.04 4.72
C ASP A 115 -13.21 1.62 3.31
N MET A 116 -14.20 1.47 2.43
CA MET A 116 -14.14 1.99 1.07
C MET A 116 -15.15 3.13 0.90
N LYS A 117 -14.69 4.26 0.36
CA LYS A 117 -15.52 5.39 -0.05
C LYS A 117 -16.15 5.09 -1.41
N SER A 118 -17.31 5.70 -1.67
CA SER A 118 -17.98 5.65 -2.97
C SER A 118 -17.09 6.18 -4.09
N ASP A 119 -17.21 5.58 -5.28
CA ASP A 119 -16.52 5.96 -6.51
C ASP A 119 -15.00 6.04 -6.37
N SER A 120 -14.46 5.23 -5.45
CA SER A 120 -13.03 5.18 -5.14
C SER A 120 -12.43 3.87 -5.60
N PHE A 121 -11.17 3.95 -6.04
CA PHE A 121 -10.33 2.82 -6.37
C PHE A 121 -9.12 2.78 -5.44
N TYR A 122 -8.79 1.61 -4.93
CA TYR A 122 -7.67 1.41 -4.03
C TYR A 122 -6.77 0.33 -4.60
N GLU A 123 -5.47 0.52 -4.42
CA GLU A 123 -4.50 -0.51 -4.70
C GLU A 123 -3.50 -0.63 -3.56
N THR A 124 -3.27 -1.86 -3.12
CA THR A 124 -2.41 -2.18 -1.99
C THR A 124 -1.51 -3.36 -2.32
N PHE A 125 -0.23 -3.23 -2.00
CA PHE A 125 0.75 -4.29 -2.09
C PHE A 125 0.96 -4.92 -0.71
N PHE A 126 1.00 -6.26 -0.66
CA PHE A 126 1.38 -7.00 0.54
C PHE A 126 2.54 -7.95 0.24
N LEU A 127 3.50 -7.98 1.16
CA LEU A 127 4.54 -9.01 1.22
C LEU A 127 4.42 -9.73 2.55
N MET A 128 3.97 -10.98 2.51
CA MET A 128 3.84 -11.85 3.67
C MET A 128 5.07 -12.74 3.79
N VAL A 129 5.68 -12.77 4.97
CA VAL A 129 6.90 -13.56 5.23
C VAL A 129 6.73 -14.44 6.46
N PRO A 130 7.45 -15.58 6.53
CA PRO A 130 7.53 -16.39 7.72
C PRO A 130 8.37 -15.69 8.79
N GLU A 131 8.22 -16.13 10.03
CA GLU A 131 8.96 -15.61 11.19
C GLU A 131 10.49 -15.68 11.00
N ALA A 132 10.98 -16.66 10.24
CA ALA A 132 12.40 -16.84 9.95
C ALA A 132 13.06 -15.59 9.32
N PHE A 133 12.35 -14.84 8.47
CA PHE A 133 12.87 -13.59 7.90
C PHE A 133 13.10 -12.56 9.00
N LEU A 134 12.16 -12.41 9.93
CA LEU A 134 12.31 -11.47 11.04
C LEU A 134 13.47 -11.83 11.95
N LEU A 135 13.69 -13.12 12.20
CA LEU A 135 14.82 -13.58 13.00
C LEU A 135 16.15 -13.18 12.36
N TYR A 136 16.27 -13.27 11.03
CA TYR A 136 17.44 -12.81 10.30
C TYR A 136 17.71 -11.31 10.53
N PHE A 137 16.71 -10.45 10.32
CA PHE A 137 16.84 -9.00 10.49
C PHE A 137 16.94 -8.54 11.96
N SER A 138 16.39 -9.30 12.91
CA SER A 138 16.44 -8.99 14.35
C SER A 138 17.86 -8.98 14.93
N LYS A 139 18.81 -9.67 14.26
CA LYS A 139 20.22 -9.66 14.63
C LYS A 139 20.86 -8.29 14.37
N GLN A 140 20.37 -7.57 13.37
CA GLN A 140 20.96 -6.32 12.88
C GLN A 140 20.19 -5.07 13.34
N SER A 141 18.89 -5.20 13.68
CA SER A 141 18.04 -4.08 14.08
C SER A 141 17.40 -4.29 15.45
N ALA A 142 17.69 -3.37 16.38
CA ALA A 142 17.07 -3.36 17.71
C ALA A 142 15.54 -3.17 17.62
N LEU A 143 15.07 -2.36 16.67
CA LEU A 143 13.65 -2.14 16.42
C LEU A 143 12.94 -3.45 16.06
N ILE A 144 13.51 -4.21 15.12
CA ILE A 144 12.97 -5.51 14.69
C ILE A 144 13.01 -6.54 15.81
N ARG A 145 14.10 -6.57 16.59
CA ARG A 145 14.21 -7.44 17.77
C ARG A 145 13.13 -7.13 18.80
N THR A 146 12.91 -5.86 19.14
CA THR A 146 11.84 -5.46 20.08
C THR A 146 10.45 -5.78 19.53
N PHE A 147 10.22 -5.55 18.23
CA PHE A 147 8.98 -5.93 17.57
C PHE A 147 8.73 -7.43 17.66
N HIS A 148 9.70 -8.27 17.29
CA HIS A 148 9.62 -9.73 17.36
C HIS A 148 9.39 -10.24 18.79
N GLN A 149 10.03 -9.64 19.80
CA GLN A 149 9.75 -9.99 21.19
C GLN A 149 8.29 -9.72 21.58
N LYS A 150 7.73 -8.58 21.14
CA LYS A 150 6.33 -8.20 21.42
C LYS A 150 5.31 -9.09 20.71
N THR A 151 5.67 -9.83 19.67
CA THR A 151 4.73 -10.73 18.98
C THR A 151 4.55 -12.06 19.69
N LYS A 152 5.42 -12.39 20.67
CA LYS A 152 5.29 -13.60 21.50
C LYS A 152 4.01 -13.63 22.34
N ASP A 153 3.46 -12.46 22.67
CA ASP A 153 2.19 -12.32 23.37
C ASP A 153 0.97 -12.69 22.49
N LYS A 154 1.18 -13.05 21.22
CA LYS A 154 0.15 -13.41 20.24
C LYS A 154 -0.96 -12.35 20.16
N LYS A 155 -0.56 -11.08 20.14
CA LYS A 155 -1.47 -9.95 19.90
C LYS A 155 -1.09 -9.25 18.61
N PRO A 156 -2.06 -8.68 17.87
CA PRO A 156 -1.78 -7.82 16.73
C PRO A 156 -0.85 -6.65 17.10
N ARG A 157 0.15 -6.40 16.25
CA ARG A 157 1.16 -5.35 16.44
C ARG A 157 1.59 -4.76 15.10
N GLY A 158 1.74 -3.44 15.06
CA GLY A 158 2.53 -2.76 14.03
C GLY A 158 3.97 -2.59 14.48
N LEU A 159 4.90 -2.65 13.53
CA LEU A 159 6.30 -2.31 13.72
C LEU A 159 6.43 -0.83 14.12
N LEU A 160 5.65 0.01 13.43
CA LEU A 160 5.62 1.45 13.63
C LEU A 160 4.29 1.91 14.24
N PRO A 161 4.30 2.92 15.12
CA PRO A 161 3.07 3.49 15.68
C PRO A 161 2.23 4.23 14.63
N PHE A 162 2.89 4.74 13.58
CA PHE A 162 2.26 5.37 12.43
C PHE A 162 2.92 4.86 11.16
N SER A 163 2.18 4.82 10.07
CA SER A 163 2.71 4.46 8.76
C SER A 163 3.78 5.46 8.30
N LYS A 164 4.82 4.97 7.64
CA LYS A 164 5.89 5.79 7.02
C LYS A 164 5.70 5.84 5.51
N VAL A 165 6.30 6.81 4.84
CA VAL A 165 6.26 6.90 3.37
C VAL A 165 7.45 6.14 2.76
N CYS A 166 7.18 5.33 1.74
CA CYS A 166 8.19 4.63 0.97
C CYS A 166 9.11 5.59 0.21
N SER A 167 10.34 5.14 -0.07
CA SER A 167 11.18 5.82 -1.04
C SER A 167 10.64 5.60 -2.47
N PRO A 168 10.94 6.51 -3.42
CA PRO A 168 10.59 6.33 -4.83
C PRO A 168 11.17 5.06 -5.46
N GLU A 169 12.27 4.54 -4.92
CA GLU A 169 12.93 3.29 -5.34
C GLU A 169 12.09 2.07 -4.95
N ILE A 170 11.58 2.01 -3.72
CA ILE A 170 10.67 0.94 -3.28
C ILE A 170 9.40 0.92 -4.15
N ILE A 171 8.80 2.09 -4.38
CA ILE A 171 7.62 2.20 -5.23
C ILE A 171 7.92 1.75 -6.66
N ARG A 172 9.07 2.13 -7.21
CA ARG A 172 9.50 1.68 -8.54
C ARG A 172 9.66 0.17 -8.61
N SER A 173 10.23 -0.46 -7.59
CA SER A 173 10.36 -1.92 -7.53
C SER A 173 8.99 -2.60 -7.52
N ILE A 174 8.01 -2.06 -6.79
CA ILE A 174 6.64 -2.60 -6.77
C ILE A 174 5.96 -2.42 -8.13
N VAL A 175 6.06 -1.23 -8.73
CA VAL A 175 5.49 -0.91 -10.06
C VAL A 175 6.12 -1.77 -11.15
N HIS A 176 7.43 -2.01 -11.08
CA HIS A 176 8.13 -2.88 -12.02
C HIS A 176 7.51 -4.29 -12.03
N VAL A 177 7.19 -4.85 -10.85
CA VAL A 177 6.50 -6.15 -10.73
C VAL A 177 5.09 -6.10 -11.32
N GLN A 178 4.34 -5.01 -11.14
CA GLN A 178 3.01 -4.88 -11.76
C GLN A 178 3.09 -4.90 -13.29
N GLN A 179 4.10 -4.24 -13.87
CA GLN A 179 4.27 -4.08 -15.31
C GLN A 179 4.88 -5.31 -16.00
N HIS A 180 5.85 -5.95 -15.37
CA HIS A 180 6.64 -7.05 -15.96
C HIS A 180 6.21 -8.43 -15.45
N GLY A 181 5.28 -8.48 -14.49
CA GLY A 181 4.78 -9.71 -13.90
C GLY A 181 5.61 -10.22 -12.73
N MET A 182 5.22 -11.39 -12.22
CA MET A 182 5.77 -11.99 -11.01
C MET A 182 6.77 -13.14 -11.27
N GLN A 183 7.10 -13.43 -12.54
CA GLN A 183 7.88 -14.63 -12.90
C GLN A 183 9.33 -14.62 -12.43
N ASP A 184 9.96 -13.46 -12.37
CA ASP A 184 11.38 -13.30 -12.03
C ASP A 184 11.59 -12.93 -10.56
N LEU A 185 10.55 -13.08 -9.74
CA LEU A 185 10.63 -12.81 -8.30
C LEU A 185 11.44 -13.88 -7.58
N THR A 186 12.55 -13.45 -7.01
CA THR A 186 13.48 -14.30 -6.25
C THR A 186 13.36 -14.04 -4.75
N MET A 187 13.99 -14.87 -3.92
CA MET A 187 14.18 -14.58 -2.49
C MET A 187 14.85 -13.22 -2.27
N GLN A 188 15.82 -12.88 -3.13
CA GLN A 188 16.55 -11.61 -3.07
C GLN A 188 15.62 -10.39 -3.18
N PHE A 189 14.53 -10.46 -3.94
CA PHE A 189 13.56 -9.37 -4.03
C PHE A 189 12.93 -9.08 -2.65
N ALA A 190 12.46 -10.12 -1.96
CA ALA A 190 11.84 -9.98 -0.65
C ALA A 190 12.85 -9.49 0.40
N GLU A 191 14.08 -9.99 0.36
CA GLU A 191 15.16 -9.55 1.26
C GLU A 191 15.53 -8.08 1.05
N ASN A 192 15.73 -7.65 -0.20
CA ASN A 192 16.02 -6.26 -0.52
C ASN A 192 14.86 -5.34 -0.10
N MET A 193 13.63 -5.71 -0.44
CA MET A 193 12.43 -4.96 -0.06
C MET A 193 12.32 -4.79 1.46
N LEU A 194 12.53 -5.87 2.22
CA LEU A 194 12.48 -5.80 3.68
C LEU A 194 13.66 -5.04 4.28
N SER A 195 14.85 -5.16 3.70
CA SER A 195 16.03 -4.40 4.11
C SER A 195 15.76 -2.90 3.98
N ASP A 196 15.32 -2.45 2.81
CA ASP A 196 15.02 -1.03 2.54
C ASP A 196 13.93 -0.51 3.48
N ILE A 197 12.87 -1.31 3.69
CA ILE A 197 11.76 -0.96 4.59
C ILE A 197 12.22 -0.85 6.04
N PHE A 198 13.07 -1.76 6.51
CA PHE A 198 13.57 -1.73 7.89
C PHE A 198 14.60 -0.62 8.10
N GLU A 199 15.41 -0.30 7.10
CA GLU A 199 16.28 0.88 7.11
C GLU A 199 15.45 2.17 7.18
N LEU A 200 14.43 2.31 6.32
CA LEU A 200 13.49 3.43 6.38
C LEU A 200 12.74 3.48 7.71
N SER A 201 12.50 2.33 8.36
CA SER A 201 11.80 2.28 9.64
C SER A 201 12.61 2.91 10.76
N VAL A 202 13.95 2.85 10.72
CA VAL A 202 14.82 3.43 11.75
C VAL A 202 15.23 4.89 11.50
N SER A 203 14.99 5.43 10.30
CA SER A 203 15.30 6.83 10.01
C SER A 203 14.42 7.83 10.80
N LEU A 204 14.98 8.97 11.21
CA LEU A 204 14.27 10.04 11.93
C LEU A 204 13.63 11.05 10.94
N PRO A 205 12.54 11.77 11.29
CA PRO A 205 11.57 11.53 12.37
C PRO A 205 10.25 10.90 11.89
N PHE A 206 9.55 10.20 12.80
CA PHE A 206 8.19 9.72 12.60
C PHE A 206 7.19 10.88 12.59
N THR A 207 6.87 11.40 11.42
CA THR A 207 5.88 12.48 11.30
C THR A 207 4.56 11.88 10.85
N LYS A 208 3.56 11.92 11.73
CA LYS A 208 2.18 11.60 11.34
C LYS A 208 1.74 12.63 10.30
N ILE A 209 1.09 12.18 9.24
CA ILE A 209 0.47 13.08 8.25
C ILE A 209 -0.70 13.77 8.95
N GLN A 210 -0.61 15.09 9.09
CA GLN A 210 -1.57 15.95 9.81
C GLN A 210 -2.30 16.89 8.84
N TYR A 211 -2.82 16.34 7.75
CA TYR A 211 -3.64 17.09 6.80
C TYR A 211 -5.05 16.50 6.78
N ASP A 212 -6.03 17.37 6.61
CA ASP A 212 -7.43 16.95 6.43
C ASP A 212 -7.61 16.21 5.10
N ASP A 213 -8.58 15.31 5.05
CA ASP A 213 -8.90 14.49 3.87
C ASP A 213 -9.03 15.33 2.59
N ASP A 214 -9.69 16.50 2.65
CA ASP A 214 -9.85 17.39 1.49
C ASP A 214 -8.51 17.91 0.93
N VAL A 215 -7.54 18.20 1.80
CA VAL A 215 -6.19 18.60 1.37
C VAL A 215 -5.47 17.41 0.74
N ILE A 216 -5.62 16.22 1.32
CA ILE A 216 -5.02 14.98 0.79
C ILE A 216 -5.57 14.67 -0.60
N GLU A 217 -6.88 14.73 -0.82
CA GLU A 217 -7.51 14.52 -2.13
C GLU A 217 -7.01 15.54 -3.17
N ARG A 218 -6.82 16.81 -2.79
CA ARG A 218 -6.25 17.83 -3.69
C ARG A 218 -4.78 17.55 -4.03
N LEU A 219 -4.01 17.01 -3.09
CA LEU A 219 -2.63 16.57 -3.34
C LEU A 219 -2.58 15.32 -4.25
N TYR A 220 -3.55 14.41 -4.13
CA TYR A 220 -3.73 13.28 -5.05
C TYR A 220 -4.08 13.77 -6.46
N GLY A 221 -4.98 14.76 -6.57
CA GLY A 221 -5.29 15.43 -7.83
C GLY A 221 -4.06 16.09 -8.47
N LEU A 222 -3.21 16.76 -7.67
CA LEU A 222 -1.94 17.30 -8.14
C LEU A 222 -1.00 16.21 -8.65
N LYS A 223 -0.84 15.10 -7.90
CA LYS A 223 0.00 13.97 -8.31
C LYS A 223 -0.49 13.36 -9.63
N ALA A 224 -1.79 13.07 -9.75
CA ALA A 224 -2.39 12.53 -10.97
C ALA A 224 -2.20 13.49 -12.16
N PHE A 225 -2.36 14.80 -11.95
CA PHE A 225 -2.10 15.81 -12.98
C PHE A 225 -0.65 15.79 -13.47
N LEU A 226 0.32 15.74 -12.55
CA LEU A 226 1.75 15.66 -12.89
C LEU A 226 2.11 14.36 -13.63
N GLN A 227 1.47 13.25 -13.28
CA GLN A 227 1.65 11.96 -13.97
C GLN A 227 1.11 11.99 -15.40
N ASN A 228 -0.08 12.57 -15.60
CA ASN A 228 -0.74 12.60 -16.91
C ASN A 228 -0.26 13.73 -17.83
N ASN A 229 0.47 14.72 -17.29
CA ASN A 229 0.99 15.85 -18.03
C ASN A 229 2.49 16.03 -17.73
N PRO A 230 3.35 15.05 -18.07
CA PRO A 230 4.78 15.13 -17.76
C PRO A 230 5.43 16.35 -18.41
N GLU A 231 5.01 16.76 -19.61
CA GLU A 231 5.54 17.95 -20.31
C GLU A 231 4.93 19.28 -19.85
N ASN A 232 4.16 19.27 -18.76
CA ASN A 232 3.52 20.47 -18.23
C ASN A 232 4.52 21.61 -17.96
N GLY A 233 4.20 22.78 -18.50
CA GLY A 233 4.95 24.03 -18.31
C GLY A 233 4.36 24.98 -17.26
N LEU A 234 3.29 24.59 -16.55
CA LEU A 234 2.69 25.45 -15.52
C LEU A 234 3.68 25.80 -14.41
N SER A 235 3.64 27.05 -13.98
CA SER A 235 4.43 27.51 -12.85
C SER A 235 3.91 26.92 -11.53
N ARG A 236 4.71 27.06 -10.47
CA ARG A 236 4.27 26.70 -9.11
C ARG A 236 2.98 27.44 -8.72
N SER A 237 2.87 28.72 -9.07
CA SER A 237 1.71 29.54 -8.72
C SER A 237 0.45 29.04 -9.40
N ASP A 238 0.54 28.70 -10.69
CA ASP A 238 -0.59 28.21 -11.47
C ASP A 238 -1.11 26.88 -10.91
N MET A 239 -0.20 25.96 -10.55
CA MET A 239 -0.57 24.69 -9.94
C MET A 239 -1.20 24.88 -8.55
N MET A 240 -0.63 25.75 -7.71
CA MET A 240 -1.20 26.06 -6.41
C MET A 240 -2.62 26.63 -6.53
N GLN A 241 -2.84 27.56 -7.46
CA GLN A 241 -4.16 28.14 -7.70
C GLN A 241 -5.15 27.09 -8.23
N ARG A 242 -4.73 26.27 -9.21
CA ARG A 242 -5.57 25.23 -9.82
C ARG A 242 -6.07 24.20 -8.80
N PHE A 243 -5.19 23.75 -7.92
CA PHE A 243 -5.53 22.77 -6.87
C PHE A 243 -5.90 23.42 -5.54
N GLN A 244 -6.02 24.76 -5.49
CA GLN A 244 -6.38 25.54 -4.30
C GLN A 244 -5.47 25.27 -3.09
N LEU A 245 -4.19 24.96 -3.31
CA LEU A 245 -3.23 24.62 -2.26
C LEU A 245 -2.45 25.85 -1.81
N THR A 246 -2.25 25.99 -0.50
CA THR A 246 -1.30 26.96 0.06
C THR A 246 0.15 26.54 -0.27
N ALA A 247 1.10 27.47 -0.13
CA ALA A 247 2.52 27.20 -0.38
C ALA A 247 3.06 26.04 0.49
N THR A 248 2.62 25.97 1.74
CA THR A 248 2.98 24.91 2.70
C THR A 248 2.38 23.58 2.30
N GLN A 249 1.08 23.51 1.99
CA GLN A 249 0.43 22.26 1.55
C GLN A 249 1.06 21.75 0.25
N PHE A 250 1.33 22.64 -0.70
CA PHE A 250 1.92 22.28 -2.00
C PHE A 250 3.30 21.63 -1.87
N ASN A 251 4.19 22.19 -1.04
CA ASN A 251 5.54 21.64 -0.86
C ASN A 251 5.58 20.60 0.25
N HIS A 252 5.27 21.01 1.49
CA HIS A 252 5.40 20.15 2.66
C HIS A 252 4.37 19.02 2.65
N GLY A 253 3.12 19.32 2.30
CA GLY A 253 2.07 18.29 2.22
C GLY A 253 2.38 17.23 1.17
N PHE A 254 2.79 17.65 -0.03
CA PHE A 254 3.20 16.72 -1.07
C PHE A 254 4.44 15.90 -0.67
N SER A 255 5.47 16.54 -0.11
CA SER A 255 6.65 15.83 0.40
C SER A 255 6.33 14.88 1.54
N SER A 256 5.37 15.19 2.40
CA SER A 256 4.92 14.31 3.47
C SER A 256 4.18 13.06 2.97
N LEU A 257 3.59 13.10 1.77
CA LEU A 257 2.92 11.95 1.15
C LEU A 257 3.83 11.14 0.23
N TYR A 258 4.77 11.78 -0.45
CA TYR A 258 5.54 11.14 -1.54
C TYR A 258 7.05 11.18 -1.35
N ASN A 259 7.54 11.73 -0.24
CA ASN A 259 8.97 11.94 0.03
C ASN A 259 9.71 12.70 -1.09
N LEU A 260 8.98 13.53 -1.84
CA LEU A 260 9.45 14.31 -2.99
C LEU A 260 8.71 15.64 -3.02
N THR A 261 9.33 16.69 -3.53
CA THR A 261 8.58 17.91 -3.90
C THR A 261 7.79 17.67 -5.19
N PRO A 262 6.74 18.46 -5.51
CA PRO A 262 5.99 18.31 -6.75
C PRO A 262 6.88 18.30 -8.01
N PHE A 263 7.89 19.17 -8.07
CA PHE A 263 8.82 19.22 -9.21
C PHE A 263 9.83 18.07 -9.23
N ALA A 264 10.29 17.60 -8.06
CA ALA A 264 11.12 16.40 -7.99
C ALA A 264 10.34 15.16 -8.45
N PHE A 265 9.06 15.08 -8.09
CA PHE A 265 8.14 14.06 -8.56
C PHE A 265 7.90 14.15 -10.08
N LEU A 266 7.68 15.34 -10.62
CA LEU A 266 7.58 15.53 -12.08
C LEU A 266 8.83 15.05 -12.82
N LYS A 267 10.02 15.36 -12.28
CA LYS A 267 11.30 14.86 -12.82
C LYS A 267 11.41 13.33 -12.71
N TYR A 268 10.91 12.74 -11.62
CA TYR A 268 10.84 11.28 -11.45
C TYR A 268 9.93 10.64 -12.51
N VAL A 269 8.72 11.17 -12.73
CA VAL A 269 7.79 10.68 -13.77
C VAL A 269 8.42 10.75 -15.16
N ARG A 270 9.02 11.88 -15.52
CA ARG A 270 9.71 12.05 -16.82
C ARG A 270 10.81 11.01 -17.05
N LYS A 271 11.56 10.66 -16.00
CA LYS A 271 12.60 9.62 -16.10
C LYS A 271 12.03 8.21 -16.25
N GLN A 272 10.85 7.93 -15.70
CA GLN A 272 10.21 6.63 -15.84
C GLN A 272 9.60 6.43 -17.23
N GLY A 273 9.07 7.47 -17.85
CA GLY A 273 8.58 7.42 -19.24
C GLY A 273 9.68 7.32 -20.31
N GLN A 274 10.96 7.28 -19.92
CA GLN A 274 12.12 7.12 -20.80
C GLN A 274 12.74 5.72 -20.76
N LEU A 275 12.12 4.78 -20.02
CA LEU A 275 12.47 3.36 -19.98
C LEU A 275 11.50 2.56 -20.84
#